data_AF-A0A132NDK5-F1
#
_entry.id   AF-A0A132NDK5-F1
#
_cell.length_a   1.000
_cell.length_b   1.000
_cell.length_c   1.000
_cell.angle_alpha   90.00
_cell.angle_beta   90.00
_cell.angle_gamma   90.00
#
_symmetry.space_group_name_H-M   'P 1'
#
loop_
_entity.id
_entity.type
_entity.pdbx_description
1 polymer ?
#
loop_
_entity_poly.entity_id
_entity_poly.type
_entity_poly.pdbx_seq_one_letter_code
_entity_poly.pdbx_strand_id
1 'polypeptide(L)' 'MAVESTGHSKGNPRMYELVEHVPKTGKSPTIWSFPAIVDWLKIASQPVPGPWPPHQEPRPDPSDESLPVVLR' A
#
# COMPACT_ATOMS: atom_id res chain seq x y z
N MET A 1 -17.57 -5.59 -11.43
CA MET A 1 -17.31 -4.25 -12.01
C MET A 1 -16.10 -3.67 -11.29
N ALA A 2 -15.03 -3.32 -12.00
CA ALA A 2 -13.93 -2.57 -11.41
C ALA A 2 -14.45 -1.17 -11.11
N VAL A 3 -14.81 -0.90 -9.85
CA VAL A 3 -15.19 0.44 -9.44
C VAL A 3 -13.91 1.28 -9.50
N GLU A 4 -13.90 2.31 -10.34
CA GLU A 4 -12.84 3.31 -10.27
C GLU A 4 -12.85 3.88 -8.85
N SER A 5 -11.71 3.81 -8.18
CA SER A 5 -11.62 4.29 -6.80
C SER A 5 -11.79 5.80 -6.79
N THR A 6 -12.90 6.31 -6.26
CA THR A 6 -13.25 7.74 -6.12
C THR A 6 -12.33 8.55 -5.19
N GLY A 7 -11.17 8.00 -4.83
CA GLY A 7 -10.31 8.51 -3.77
C GLY A 7 -10.72 8.00 -2.39
N HIS A 8 -12.02 7.98 -2.04
CA HIS A 8 -12.47 7.70 -0.67
C HIS A 8 -13.26 6.39 -0.55
N SER A 9 -12.73 5.43 0.19
CA SER A 9 -13.32 4.08 0.36
C SER A 9 -13.89 3.88 1.77
N LYS A 10 -15.23 3.79 1.88
CA LYS A 10 -15.91 3.56 3.16
C LYS A 10 -15.57 2.16 3.68
N GLY A 11 -14.85 2.08 4.81
CA GLY A 11 -14.44 0.83 5.46
C GLY A 11 -13.03 0.34 5.11
N ASN A 12 -12.36 0.95 4.12
CA ASN A 12 -10.96 0.67 3.79
C ASN A 12 -10.25 1.97 3.39
N PRO A 13 -10.00 2.88 4.34
CA PRO A 13 -9.33 4.14 4.06
C PRO A 13 -7.89 3.89 3.61
N ARG A 14 -7.38 4.79 2.77
CA ARG A 14 -5.97 4.81 2.42
C ARG A 14 -5.13 5.29 3.59
N MET A 15 -3.85 4.94 3.58
CA MET A 15 -2.96 5.23 4.71
C MET A 15 -2.88 6.72 5.06
N TYR A 16 -2.91 7.62 4.06
CA TYR A 16 -2.92 9.06 4.33
C TYR A 16 -4.24 9.54 4.96
N GLU A 17 -5.37 9.00 4.54
CA GLU A 17 -6.70 9.39 5.05
C GLU A 17 -6.85 9.10 6.54
N LEU A 18 -6.17 8.06 7.04
CA LEU A 18 -6.10 7.73 8.47
C LEU A 18 -5.48 8.85 9.31
N VAL A 19 -4.56 9.62 8.73
CA VAL A 19 -3.77 10.64 9.43
C VAL A 19 -4.12 12.07 9.01
N GLU A 20 -4.94 12.26 7.97
CA GLU A 20 -5.21 13.58 7.38
C GLU A 20 -5.72 14.62 8.39
N HIS A 21 -6.55 14.20 9.34
CA HIS A 21 -7.19 15.07 10.32
C HIS A 21 -6.67 14.88 11.75
N VAL A 22 -5.56 14.16 11.94
CA VAL A 22 -5.00 13.96 13.29
C VAL A 22 -4.30 15.24 13.76
N PRO A 23 -4.28 15.52 15.08
CA PRO A 23 -3.64 16.71 15.63
C PRO A 23 -2.17 16.85 15.20
N LYS A 24 -1.76 18.09 14.91
CA LYS A 24 -0.38 18.39 14.50
C LYS A 24 0.61 18.40 15.65
N THR A 25 0.12 18.60 16.86
CA THR A 25 0.90 18.77 18.08
C THR A 25 0.55 17.69 19.11
N GLY A 26 1.47 17.43 20.05
CA GLY A 26 1.31 16.43 21.09
C GLY A 26 2.52 16.39 22.03
N LYS A 27 2.47 15.52 23.04
CA LYS A 27 3.59 15.31 23.99
C LYS A 27 4.81 14.62 23.35
N SER A 28 4.61 14.00 22.19
CA SER A 28 5.64 13.28 21.42
C SER A 28 5.62 13.76 19.98
N PRO A 29 6.71 13.54 19.21
CA PRO A 29 6.72 13.79 17.78
C PRO A 29 5.51 13.14 17.10
N THR A 30 4.75 13.94 16.39
CA THR A 30 3.59 13.47 15.63
C THR A 30 4.06 12.99 14.26
N ILE A 31 3.17 12.35 13.48
CA ILE A 31 3.49 11.97 12.10
C ILE A 31 3.97 13.16 11.26
N TRP A 32 3.52 14.37 11.60
CA TRP A 32 3.88 15.62 10.95
C TRP A 32 5.32 16.06 11.17
N SER A 33 6.03 15.47 12.14
CA SER A 33 7.48 15.64 12.30
C SER A 33 8.29 14.92 11.21
N PHE A 34 7.64 14.09 10.38
CA PHE A 34 8.27 13.30 9.32
C PHE A 34 7.69 13.66 7.94
N PRO A 35 8.00 14.85 7.39
CA PRO A 35 7.37 15.35 6.16
C PRO A 35 7.56 14.41 4.96
N ALA A 36 8.73 13.79 4.82
CA ALA A 36 9.00 12.83 3.74
C ALA A 36 8.06 11.62 3.78
N ILE A 37 7.73 11.12 4.98
CA ILE A 37 6.79 10.01 5.15
C ILE A 37 5.38 10.48 4.81
N VAL A 38 4.97 11.65 5.30
CA VAL A 38 3.64 12.22 5.01
C VAL A 38 3.45 12.42 3.51
N ASP A 39 4.44 12.97 2.81
CA ASP A 39 4.35 13.21 1.38
C ASP A 39 4.37 11.91 0.57
N TRP A 40 5.19 10.94 0.97
CA TRP A 40 5.14 9.60 0.38
C TRP A 40 3.75 8.96 0.56
N LEU A 41 3.16 9.04 1.75
CA LEU A 41 1.83 8.51 2.04
C LEU A 41 0.75 9.19 1.20
N LYS A 42 0.82 10.52 0.97
CA LYS A 42 -0.11 11.23 0.09
C LYS A 42 -0.07 10.70 -1.35
N ILE A 43 1.13 10.44 -1.87
CA ILE A 43 1.33 9.92 -3.24
C ILE A 43 0.87 8.47 -3.33
N ALA A 44 1.33 7.62 -2.40
CA ALA A 44 0.96 6.21 -2.37
C ALA A 44 -0.55 5.99 -2.14
N SER A 45 -1.20 6.96 -1.49
CA SER A 45 -2.65 6.97 -1.30
C SER A 45 -3.42 7.50 -2.51
N GLN A 46 -2.80 7.87 -3.63
CA GLN A 46 -3.58 8.24 -4.82
C GLN A 46 -4.28 7.01 -5.41
N PRO A 47 -5.50 7.17 -5.96
CA PRO A 47 -6.12 6.09 -6.73
C PRO A 47 -5.24 5.71 -7.91
N VAL A 48 -5.14 4.40 -8.15
CA VAL A 48 -4.49 3.90 -9.37
C VAL A 48 -5.35 4.37 -10.54
N PRO A 49 -4.78 5.11 -11.51
CA PRO A 49 -5.54 5.59 -12.66
C PRO A 49 -5.94 4.41 -13.55
N GLY A 50 -7.22 4.36 -13.93
CA GLY A 50 -7.78 3.34 -14.82
C GLY A 50 -8.22 2.06 -14.11
N PRO A 51 -8.83 1.12 -14.85
CA PRO A 51 -9.16 -0.18 -14.32
C PRO A 51 -7.87 -0.90 -13.92
N TRP A 52 -7.92 -1.63 -12.80
CA TRP A 52 -6.89 -2.62 -12.52
C TRP A 52 -6.70 -3.52 -13.74
N PRO A 53 -5.44 -3.85 -14.11
CA PRO A 53 -5.21 -4.78 -15.21
C PRO A 53 -6.09 -6.02 -15.03
N PRO A 54 -6.71 -6.52 -16.11
CA PRO A 54 -7.50 -7.74 -16.04
C PRO A 54 -6.62 -8.82 -15.40
N HIS A 55 -7.10 -9.32 -14.26
CA HIS A 55 -6.56 -10.37 -13.41
C HIS A 55 -5.07 -10.66 -13.63
N GLN A 56 -4.22 -10.20 -12.70
CA GLN A 56 -2.88 -10.76 -12.61
C GLN A 56 -3.02 -12.27 -12.61
N GLU A 57 -2.45 -12.94 -13.61
CA GLU A 57 -2.39 -14.40 -13.66
C GLU A 57 -1.91 -14.88 -12.28
N PRO A 58 -2.48 -15.98 -11.74
CA PRO A 58 -1.98 -16.56 -10.50
C PRO A 58 -0.46 -16.64 -10.58
N ARG A 59 0.22 -16.15 -9.54
CA ARG A 59 1.67 -16.32 -9.44
C ARG A 59 1.96 -17.82 -9.68
N PRO A 60 2.88 -18.18 -10.59
CA PRO A 60 3.27 -19.58 -10.75
C PRO A 60 3.60 -20.17 -9.38
N ASP A 61 3.13 -21.39 -9.12
CA ASP A 61 3.54 -22.09 -7.91
C ASP A 61 5.08 -22.10 -7.87
N PRO A 62 5.69 -21.79 -6.72
CA PRO A 62 7.13 -21.86 -6.60
C PRO A 62 7.55 -23.28 -6.98
N SER A 63 8.42 -23.42 -7.98
CA SER A 63 9.08 -24.71 -8.19
C SER A 63 9.84 -25.04 -6.92
N ASP A 64 9.83 -26.31 -6.49
CA ASP A 64 10.78 -26.78 -5.49
C ASP A 64 12.17 -26.40 -5.98
N GLU A 65 12.78 -25.42 -5.31
CA GLU A 65 14.16 -25.04 -5.59
C GLU A 65 14.99 -26.30 -5.38
N SER A 66 15.75 -26.71 -6.41
CA SER A 66 16.57 -27.90 -6.31
C SER A 66 17.61 -27.69 -5.21
N LEU A 67 17.33 -28.21 -4.02
CA LEU A 67 18.28 -28.21 -2.92
C LEU A 67 19.54 -28.97 -3.36
N PRO A 68 20.74 -28.55 -2.93
CA PRO A 68 21.95 -29.30 -3.19
C PRO A 68 21.83 -30.73 -2.65
N VAL A 69 22.04 -31.72 -3.53
CA VAL A 69 22.06 -33.14 -3.18
C VAL A 69 23.46 -33.50 -2.65
N VAL A 70 23.53 -34.10 -1.46
CA VAL A 70 24.78 -34.63 -0.93
C VAL A 70 25.24 -35.81 -1.80
N LEU A 71 26.41 -35.68 -2.43
CA LEU A 71 27.08 -36.79 -3.10
C LEU A 71 27.65 -37.74 -2.03
N ARG A 72 27.37 -39.04 -2.16
CA ARG A 72 27.94 -40.10 -1.31
C ARG A 72 29.22 -40.66 -1.92
#